data_AF-A0A533XMT1-F1
#
_entry.id   AF-A0A533XMT1-F1
#
_cell.length_a   1.000
_cell.length_b   1.000
_cell.length_c   1.000
_cell.angle_alpha   90.00
_cell.angle_beta   90.00
_cell.angle_gamma   90.00
#
_symmetry.space_group_name_H-M   'P 1'
#
loop_
_entity.id
_entity.type
_entity.pdbx_description
1 polymer ?
#
loop_
_entity_poly.entity_id
_entity_poly.type
_entity_poly.pdbx_seq_one_letter_code
_entity_poly.pdbx_strand_id
1 'polypeptide(L)'
;GSVNLYINDPHDPLVLAYQKIFPGLLKPLSEMPEDLKAHVRYPQDLFNIQSHVFATYHMQDPQIFYNKEDLWNIPKKNDKDMEPYYTIMRLPKTGVEKDRKEEFILLVPFTPAKRDNMAAWLAARSDAPNYGKLIVYLFPKQKLVYGPRQVDARIDQDSAISQQITLWSQRGSQVIRGSLLAIPIEDALLYVQPLYLSASEGALPELRRVIVAYGNQLNMAPNLEAALEGIFGRAATATIKETAVTMVPVVPPGTLTAPLLPGPSVLAKEALDHFNKAQAALREQDWGRYGEELKKMRSVLEELAKP
;
A
#
# COMPACT_ATOMS: atom_id res chain seq x y z
N GLY A 1 -1.64 9.08 44.22
CA GLY A 1 -0.89 9.55 43.03
C GLY A 1 -1.32 10.96 42.69
N SER A 2 -0.46 11.76 42.07
CA SER A 2 -0.80 13.08 41.53
C SER A 2 -1.04 12.97 40.02
N VAL A 3 -1.98 13.76 39.50
CA VAL A 3 -2.26 13.87 38.06
C VAL A 3 -1.78 15.23 37.58
N ASN A 4 -1.02 15.27 36.50
CA ASN A 4 -0.59 16.50 35.84
C ASN A 4 -1.19 16.54 34.44
N LEU A 5 -1.78 17.67 34.07
CA LEU A 5 -2.35 17.91 32.74
C LEU A 5 -1.48 18.94 32.01
N TYR A 6 -1.15 18.67 30.76
CA TYR A 6 -0.28 19.51 29.94
C TYR A 6 -0.99 19.99 28.67
N ILE A 7 -0.73 21.22 28.26
CA ILE A 7 -1.34 21.87 27.10
C ILE A 7 -0.39 21.78 25.90
N ASN A 8 -0.83 21.11 24.84
CA ASN A 8 -0.16 21.12 23.54
C ASN A 8 -0.44 22.39 22.73
N ASP A 9 -1.71 22.78 22.63
CA ASP A 9 -2.13 23.99 21.91
C ASP A 9 -2.58 25.09 22.89
N PRO A 10 -1.72 26.08 23.19
CA PRO A 10 -2.06 27.17 24.10
C PRO A 10 -3.06 28.17 23.51
N HIS A 11 -3.36 28.11 22.21
CA HIS A 11 -4.30 29.01 21.55
C HIS A 11 -5.70 28.39 21.40
N ASP A 12 -5.91 27.13 21.79
CA ASP A 12 -7.20 26.46 21.71
C ASP A 12 -8.23 27.20 22.61
N PRO A 13 -9.36 27.70 22.06
CA PRO A 13 -10.36 28.44 22.82
C PRO A 13 -10.98 27.65 23.97
N LEU A 14 -11.14 26.33 23.83
CA LEU A 14 -11.63 25.47 24.90
C LEU A 14 -10.60 25.37 26.01
N VAL A 15 -9.33 25.12 25.67
CA VAL A 15 -8.24 25.10 26.65
C VAL A 15 -8.16 26.42 27.42
N LEU A 16 -8.24 27.54 26.72
CA LEU A 16 -8.23 28.88 27.32
C LEU A 16 -9.43 29.10 28.26
N ALA A 17 -10.62 28.59 27.93
CA ALA A 17 -11.78 28.64 28.80
C ALA A 17 -11.59 27.78 30.06
N TYR A 18 -11.12 26.54 29.92
CA TYR A 18 -10.83 25.65 31.05
C TYR A 18 -9.74 26.21 31.97
N GLN A 19 -8.70 26.83 31.41
CA GLN A 19 -7.63 27.45 32.17
C GLN A 19 -8.11 28.64 33.00
N LYS A 20 -9.10 29.40 32.52
CA LYS A 20 -9.75 30.48 33.28
C LYS A 20 -10.62 29.95 34.42
N ILE A 21 -11.34 28.84 34.20
CA ILE A 21 -12.22 28.24 35.22
C ILE A 21 -11.39 27.55 36.32
N PHE A 22 -10.27 26.90 35.96
CA PHE A 22 -9.41 26.16 36.88
C PHE A 22 -7.93 26.61 36.79
N PRO A 23 -7.58 27.76 37.39
CA PRO A 23 -6.21 28.25 37.38
C PRO A 23 -5.23 27.24 37.98
N GLY A 24 -4.11 27.00 37.31
CA GLY A 24 -3.06 26.08 37.76
C GLY A 24 -3.30 24.59 37.49
N LEU A 25 -4.49 24.21 36.98
CA LEU A 25 -4.79 22.82 36.61
C LEU A 25 -3.99 22.35 35.39
N LEU A 26 -3.83 23.22 34.39
CA LEU A 26 -3.19 22.93 33.12
C LEU A 26 -1.80 23.59 33.07
N LYS A 27 -0.79 22.80 32.73
CA LYS A 27 0.63 23.23 32.63
C LYS A 27 1.09 23.34 31.18
N PRO A 28 2.06 24.20 30.84
CA PRO A 28 2.70 24.20 29.53
C PRO A 28 3.34 22.84 29.19
N LEU A 29 3.25 22.40 27.93
CA LEU A 29 3.93 21.17 27.49
C LEU A 29 5.44 21.21 27.76
N SER A 30 6.06 22.39 27.73
CA SER A 30 7.47 22.59 28.04
C SER A 30 7.88 22.15 29.45
N GLU A 31 6.94 22.14 30.41
CA GLU A 31 7.18 21.67 31.78
C GLU A 31 7.10 20.16 31.94
N MET A 32 6.65 19.43 30.91
CA MET A 32 6.60 17.96 30.96
C MET A 32 8.03 17.38 31.06
N PRO A 33 8.27 16.40 31.94
CA PRO A 33 9.56 15.70 32.00
C PRO A 33 9.97 15.15 30.62
N GLU A 34 11.25 15.27 30.27
CA GLU A 34 11.75 14.86 28.94
C GLU A 34 11.45 13.39 28.61
N ASP A 35 11.55 12.51 29.61
CA ASP A 35 11.20 11.09 29.44
C ASP A 35 9.72 10.89 29.06
N LEU A 36 8.80 11.66 29.64
CA LEU A 36 7.40 11.61 29.26
C LEU A 36 7.15 12.24 27.88
N LYS A 37 7.83 13.36 27.59
CA LYS A 37 7.74 14.03 26.27
C LYS A 37 8.13 13.09 25.13
N ALA A 38 9.15 12.26 25.32
CA ALA A 38 9.61 11.29 24.33
C ALA A 38 8.58 10.17 24.03
N HIS A 39 7.56 10.00 24.86
CA HIS A 39 6.53 8.96 24.72
C HIS A 39 5.12 9.54 24.52
N VAL A 40 5.00 10.83 24.24
CA VAL A 40 3.71 11.45 23.90
C VAL A 40 3.21 10.86 22.59
N ARG A 41 1.91 10.58 22.54
CA ARG A 41 1.25 9.99 21.38
C ARG A 41 0.14 10.91 20.92
N TYR A 42 0.02 11.11 19.61
CA TYR A 42 -1.07 11.89 19.08
C TYR A 42 -2.41 11.19 19.34
N PRO A 43 -3.44 11.85 19.93
CA PRO A 43 -4.64 11.16 20.39
C PRO A 43 -5.44 10.52 19.25
N GLN A 44 -5.72 9.22 19.38
CA GLN A 44 -6.44 8.45 18.36
C GLN A 44 -7.86 8.94 18.12
N ASP A 45 -8.61 9.27 19.18
CA ASP A 45 -10.00 9.73 19.05
C ASP A 45 -10.08 11.08 18.31
N LEU A 46 -9.19 12.02 18.65
CA LEU A 46 -9.09 13.30 17.97
C LEU A 46 -8.75 13.10 16.49
N PHE A 47 -7.75 12.26 16.21
CA PHE A 47 -7.34 11.95 14.85
C PHE A 47 -8.45 11.28 14.04
N ASN A 48 -9.23 10.40 14.67
CA ASN A 48 -10.35 9.74 14.02
C ASN A 48 -11.44 10.74 13.62
N ILE A 49 -11.74 11.73 14.47
CA ILE A 49 -12.67 12.81 14.10
C ILE A 49 -12.08 13.64 12.95
N GLN A 50 -10.81 14.03 13.05
CA GLN A 50 -10.11 14.81 12.04
C GLN A 50 -10.09 14.09 10.68
N SER A 51 -9.87 12.77 10.64
CA SER A 51 -9.84 11.99 9.41
C SER A 51 -11.21 11.93 8.73
N HIS A 52 -12.29 11.76 9.49
CA HIS A 52 -13.66 11.78 8.95
C HIS A 52 -14.04 13.14 8.37
N VAL A 53 -13.68 14.23 9.06
CA VAL A 53 -13.88 15.59 8.55
C VAL A 53 -13.07 15.78 7.27
N PHE A 54 -11.78 15.42 7.30
CA PHE A 54 -10.89 15.61 6.15
C PHE A 54 -11.31 14.80 4.91
N ALA A 55 -11.90 13.61 5.09
CA ALA A 55 -12.43 12.79 4.01
C ALA A 55 -13.43 13.53 3.10
N THR A 56 -14.13 14.53 3.65
CA THR A 56 -15.05 15.40 2.90
C THR A 56 -14.44 16.77 2.58
N TYR A 57 -13.78 17.42 3.54
CA TYR A 57 -13.37 18.81 3.40
C TYR A 57 -11.99 19.04 2.75
N HIS A 58 -11.30 17.97 2.31
CA HIS A 58 -10.12 18.13 1.46
C HIS A 58 -10.46 18.71 0.07
N MET A 59 -11.72 18.58 -0.37
CA MET A 59 -12.24 19.18 -1.61
C MET A 59 -12.44 20.69 -1.41
N GLN A 60 -11.53 21.50 -1.98
CA GLN A 60 -11.60 22.96 -1.86
C GLN A 60 -12.40 23.63 -2.98
N ASP A 61 -12.58 22.96 -4.12
CA ASP A 61 -13.39 23.47 -5.22
C ASP A 61 -14.89 23.35 -4.88
N PRO A 62 -15.67 24.45 -4.91
CA PRO A 62 -17.08 24.43 -4.51
C PRO A 62 -17.97 23.51 -5.37
N GLN A 63 -17.67 23.37 -6.66
CA GLN A 63 -18.48 22.56 -7.56
C GLN A 63 -18.21 21.07 -7.32
N ILE A 64 -16.93 20.69 -7.19
CA ILE A 64 -16.51 19.34 -6.80
C ILE A 64 -17.10 18.96 -5.43
N PHE A 65 -17.06 19.89 -4.47
CA PHE A 65 -17.61 19.67 -3.13
C PHE A 65 -19.13 19.49 -3.15
N TYR A 66 -19.86 20.36 -3.86
CA TYR A 66 -21.32 20.28 -3.99
C TYR A 66 -21.76 18.94 -4.61
N ASN A 67 -21.04 18.48 -5.65
CA ASN A 67 -21.32 17.23 -6.33
C ASN A 67 -20.74 15.98 -5.62
N LYS A 68 -19.92 16.17 -4.58
CA LYS A 68 -19.16 15.12 -3.87
C LYS A 68 -18.37 14.22 -4.81
N GLU A 69 -17.73 14.82 -5.82
CA GLU A 69 -17.07 14.08 -6.91
C GLU A 69 -15.78 13.36 -6.47
N ASP A 70 -15.02 13.93 -5.52
CA ASP A 70 -13.79 13.34 -4.96
C ASP A 70 -13.97 12.96 -3.48
N LEU A 71 -15.18 12.55 -3.07
CA LEU A 71 -15.42 12.10 -1.70
C LEU A 71 -14.55 10.88 -1.38
N TRP A 72 -13.88 10.89 -0.23
CA TRP A 72 -13.14 9.73 0.27
C TRP A 72 -13.87 9.05 1.42
N ASN A 73 -13.53 7.79 1.62
CA ASN A 73 -13.96 6.94 2.72
C ASN A 73 -12.74 6.36 3.43
N ILE A 74 -12.91 6.12 4.73
CA ILE A 74 -12.02 5.21 5.44
C ILE A 74 -12.39 3.78 5.01
N PRO A 75 -11.41 2.93 4.66
CA PRO A 75 -11.68 1.55 4.26
C PRO A 75 -12.41 0.79 5.36
N LYS A 76 -13.33 -0.11 4.96
CA LYS A 76 -14.12 -0.92 5.90
C LYS A 76 -13.68 -2.39 5.89
N LYS A 77 -13.73 -3.01 7.07
CA LYS A 77 -13.63 -4.46 7.27
C LYS A 77 -14.84 -4.93 8.08
N ASN A 78 -15.65 -5.84 7.52
CA ASN A 78 -16.91 -6.31 8.11
C ASN A 78 -17.81 -5.13 8.55
N ASP A 79 -18.03 -4.18 7.63
CA ASP A 79 -18.80 -2.93 7.82
C ASP A 79 -18.32 -1.96 8.91
N LYS A 80 -17.18 -2.25 9.57
CA LYS A 80 -16.52 -1.33 10.49
C LYS A 80 -15.41 -0.57 9.78
N ASP A 81 -15.35 0.73 10.01
CA ASP A 81 -14.23 1.55 9.53
C ASP A 81 -12.92 1.06 10.16
N MET A 82 -11.86 1.13 9.36
CA MET A 82 -10.53 0.80 9.82
C MET A 82 -10.06 1.84 10.84
N GLU A 83 -9.66 1.38 12.01
CA GLU A 83 -9.14 2.27 13.05
C GLU A 83 -7.74 2.79 12.67
N PRO A 84 -7.44 4.06 12.99
CA PRO A 84 -6.07 4.57 12.90
C PRO A 84 -5.12 3.74 13.77
N TYR A 85 -3.91 3.49 13.26
CA TYR A 85 -2.93 2.67 13.95
C TYR A 85 -1.58 3.36 14.02
N TYR A 86 -0.89 3.14 15.13
CA TYR A 86 0.43 3.67 15.35
C TYR A 86 1.49 2.83 14.65
N THR A 87 2.50 3.50 14.10
CA THR A 87 3.62 2.84 13.43
C THR A 87 4.85 3.75 13.48
N ILE A 88 6.02 3.13 13.40
CA ILE A 88 7.30 3.83 13.28
C ILE A 88 7.77 3.64 11.86
N MET A 89 7.96 4.74 11.14
CA MET A 89 8.52 4.68 9.80
C MET A 89 9.20 5.98 9.40
N ARG A 90 9.99 5.90 8.34
CA ARG A 90 10.47 7.08 7.63
C ARG A 90 9.40 7.55 6.65
N LEU A 91 8.92 8.78 6.83
CA LEU A 91 7.89 9.35 5.96
C LEU A 91 8.35 9.46 4.49
N PRO A 92 7.46 9.17 3.51
CA PRO A 92 7.74 9.36 2.09
C PRO A 92 8.11 10.81 1.77
N LYS A 93 8.81 11.02 0.64
CA LYS A 93 9.23 12.37 0.22
C LYS A 93 8.00 13.18 -0.20
N THR A 94 7.42 13.95 0.71
CA THR A 94 6.40 14.96 0.38
C THR A 94 7.00 16.32 0.03
N GLY A 95 8.32 16.50 0.20
CA GLY A 95 9.07 17.71 -0.14
C GLY A 95 9.97 18.20 1.02
N VAL A 96 10.97 19.03 0.66
CA VAL A 96 11.92 19.86 1.45
C VAL A 96 12.75 19.23 2.61
N GLU A 97 12.32 18.15 3.25
CA GLU A 97 13.05 17.58 4.40
C GLU A 97 14.27 16.75 3.96
N LYS A 98 15.49 17.26 4.20
CA LYS A 98 16.77 16.62 3.85
C LYS A 98 17.14 15.45 4.78
N ASP A 99 16.76 15.54 6.06
CA ASP A 99 17.10 14.54 7.09
C ASP A 99 15.83 13.84 7.58
N ARG A 100 15.47 12.73 6.92
CA ARG A 100 14.30 11.93 7.28
C ARG A 100 14.66 10.89 8.34
N LYS A 101 14.37 11.20 9.60
CA LYS A 101 14.43 10.23 10.69
C LYS A 101 13.18 9.36 10.70
N GLU A 102 13.27 8.22 11.35
CA GLU A 102 12.10 7.41 11.68
C GLU A 102 11.28 8.17 12.73
N GLU A 103 9.97 8.19 12.55
CA GLU A 103 9.06 8.89 13.46
C GLU A 103 7.90 7.99 13.86
N PHE A 104 7.48 8.13 15.10
CA PHE A 104 6.27 7.54 15.62
C PHE A 104 5.06 8.36 15.13
N ILE A 105 4.22 7.72 14.33
CA ILE A 105 3.07 8.36 13.68
C ILE A 105 1.80 7.56 13.92
N LEU A 106 0.68 8.25 13.89
CA LEU A 106 -0.65 7.66 13.82
C LEU A 106 -1.18 7.78 12.39
N LEU A 107 -1.58 6.69 11.75
CA LEU A 107 -1.89 6.66 10.32
C LEU A 107 -3.28 6.07 10.03
N VAL A 108 -3.97 6.62 9.02
CA VAL A 108 -5.19 6.03 8.44
C VAL A 108 -5.18 6.17 6.90
N PRO A 109 -5.52 5.09 6.16
CA PRO A 109 -5.66 5.14 4.71
C PRO A 109 -7.03 5.70 4.27
N PHE A 110 -7.09 6.18 3.03
CA PHE A 110 -8.32 6.61 2.36
C PHE A 110 -8.48 5.95 0.99
N THR A 111 -9.74 5.63 0.66
CA THR A 111 -10.18 5.15 -0.65
C THR A 111 -11.28 6.07 -1.20
N PRO A 112 -11.40 6.31 -2.51
CA PRO A 112 -12.52 7.06 -3.06
C PRO A 112 -13.86 6.41 -2.72
N ALA A 113 -14.93 7.19 -2.59
CA ALA A 113 -16.22 6.66 -2.14
C ALA A 113 -16.84 5.59 -3.05
N LYS A 114 -16.46 5.60 -4.34
CA LYS A 114 -16.98 4.69 -5.39
C LYS A 114 -15.97 3.64 -5.85
N ARG A 115 -14.77 3.59 -5.27
CA ARG A 115 -13.71 2.67 -5.70
C ARG A 115 -12.91 2.18 -4.51
N ASP A 116 -12.46 0.93 -4.57
CA ASP A 116 -11.71 0.32 -3.46
C ASP A 116 -10.17 0.50 -3.58
N ASN A 117 -9.68 1.25 -4.57
CA ASN A 117 -8.25 1.56 -4.70
C ASN A 117 -7.84 2.70 -3.74
N MET A 118 -6.59 2.71 -3.27
CA MET A 118 -6.08 3.79 -2.41
C MET A 118 -6.09 5.13 -3.14
N ALA A 119 -6.58 6.16 -2.46
CA ALA A 119 -6.47 7.56 -2.87
C ALA A 119 -5.34 8.26 -2.12
N ALA A 120 -5.29 8.05 -0.81
CA ALA A 120 -4.38 8.78 0.07
C ALA A 120 -4.13 8.01 1.37
N TRP A 121 -3.21 8.51 2.17
CA TRP A 121 -3.19 8.28 3.61
C TRP A 121 -2.98 9.60 4.33
N LEU A 122 -3.51 9.68 5.54
CA LEU A 122 -3.31 10.77 6.48
C LEU A 122 -2.50 10.24 7.66
N ALA A 123 -1.53 11.02 8.12
CA ALA A 123 -0.80 10.70 9.34
C ALA A 123 -0.67 11.91 10.26
N ALA A 124 -0.66 11.66 11.57
CA ALA A 124 -0.31 12.62 12.60
C ALA A 124 1.04 12.26 13.21
N ARG A 125 1.94 13.24 13.31
CA ARG A 125 3.28 13.06 13.89
C ARG A 125 3.20 13.12 15.41
N SER A 126 3.77 12.12 16.10
CA SER A 126 3.81 12.07 17.57
C SER A 126 5.13 12.59 18.14
N ASP A 127 6.18 12.70 17.33
CA ASP A 127 7.51 13.07 17.82
C ASP A 127 7.79 14.58 17.70
N ALA A 128 8.52 15.13 18.68
CA ALA A 128 9.07 16.47 18.59
C ALA A 128 10.15 16.56 17.50
N PRO A 129 10.30 17.71 16.80
CA PRO A 129 9.58 18.98 16.98
C PRO A 129 8.25 19.05 16.21
N ASN A 130 7.80 17.94 15.62
CA ASN A 130 6.68 17.93 14.69
C ASN A 130 5.37 17.43 15.30
N TYR A 131 5.33 17.25 16.61
CA TYR A 131 4.16 16.78 17.34
C TYR A 131 2.90 17.55 16.95
N GLY A 132 1.85 16.81 16.61
CA GLY A 132 0.56 17.37 16.22
C GLY A 132 0.45 17.86 14.78
N LYS A 133 1.54 17.85 13.99
CA LYS A 133 1.46 18.14 12.56
C LYS A 133 0.81 16.97 11.83
N LEU A 134 -0.24 17.29 11.09
CA LEU A 134 -0.90 16.37 10.17
C LEU A 134 -0.25 16.45 8.79
N ILE A 135 -0.10 15.30 8.14
CA ILE A 135 0.42 15.17 6.79
C ILE A 135 -0.51 14.28 5.97
N VAL A 136 -0.80 14.71 4.75
CA VAL A 136 -1.54 13.91 3.77
C VAL A 136 -0.61 13.55 2.64
N TYR A 137 -0.67 12.30 2.21
CA TYR A 137 0.02 11.83 1.01
C TYR A 137 -1.01 11.34 0.01
N LEU A 138 -0.94 11.89 -1.20
CA LEU A 138 -1.83 11.55 -2.30
C LEU A 138 -1.14 10.57 -3.23
N PHE A 139 -1.82 9.46 -3.53
CA PHE A 139 -1.34 8.54 -4.55
C PHE A 139 -1.64 9.08 -5.95
N PRO A 140 -0.76 8.86 -6.95
CA PRO A 140 -1.02 9.25 -8.33
C PRO A 140 -2.29 8.56 -8.87
N LYS A 141 -3.21 9.34 -9.45
CA LYS A 141 -4.47 8.80 -10.02
C LYS A 141 -4.25 7.83 -11.19
N GLN A 142 -3.06 7.85 -11.81
CA GLN A 142 -2.69 7.00 -12.94
C GLN A 142 -2.18 5.61 -12.53
N LYS A 143 -1.72 5.43 -11.29
CA LYS A 143 -1.18 4.15 -10.80
C LYS A 143 -2.25 3.45 -9.97
N LEU A 144 -2.52 2.19 -10.30
CA LEU A 144 -3.39 1.36 -9.47
C LEU A 144 -2.66 1.01 -8.17
N VAL A 145 -3.15 1.54 -7.06
CA VAL A 145 -2.69 1.21 -5.72
C VAL A 145 -3.82 0.47 -5.02
N TYR A 146 -3.63 -0.82 -4.73
CA TYR A 146 -4.66 -1.64 -4.10
C TYR A 146 -5.07 -1.06 -2.75
N GLY A 147 -6.37 -0.98 -2.43
CA GLY A 147 -6.83 -0.60 -1.09
C GLY A 147 -6.95 -1.79 -0.14
N PRO A 148 -7.11 -1.53 1.18
CA PRO A 148 -7.22 -2.57 2.20
C PRO A 148 -8.27 -3.64 1.88
N ARG A 149 -9.46 -3.24 1.41
CA ARG A 149 -10.53 -4.17 1.03
C ARG A 149 -10.13 -5.09 -0.12
N GLN A 150 -9.41 -4.58 -1.11
CA GLN A 150 -8.93 -5.40 -2.24
C GLN A 150 -7.86 -6.39 -1.78
N VAL A 151 -6.99 -5.98 -0.86
CA VAL A 151 -5.96 -6.87 -0.29
C VAL A 151 -6.61 -7.95 0.58
N ASP A 152 -7.56 -7.61 1.45
CA ASP A 152 -8.31 -8.60 2.23
C ASP A 152 -9.05 -9.60 1.32
N ALA A 153 -9.69 -9.14 0.24
CA ALA A 153 -10.34 -10.04 -0.72
C ALA A 153 -9.34 -10.98 -1.43
N ARG A 154 -8.14 -10.49 -1.75
CA ARG A 154 -7.08 -11.33 -2.33
C ARG A 154 -6.54 -12.36 -1.34
N ILE A 155 -6.45 -12.00 -0.06
CA ILE A 155 -6.11 -12.93 1.02
C ILE A 155 -7.13 -14.06 1.09
N ASP A 156 -8.42 -13.73 1.00
CA ASP A 156 -9.51 -14.72 1.07
C ASP A 156 -9.57 -15.63 -0.16
N GLN A 157 -9.14 -15.13 -1.32
CA GLN A 157 -9.10 -15.86 -2.58
C GLN A 157 -7.85 -16.72 -2.75
N ASP A 158 -6.78 -16.48 -1.98
CA ASP A 158 -5.58 -17.30 -2.04
C ASP A 158 -5.86 -18.71 -1.51
N SER A 159 -5.67 -19.72 -2.35
CA SER A 159 -6.03 -21.10 -2.03
C SER A 159 -5.26 -21.65 -0.83
N ALA A 160 -3.97 -21.32 -0.71
CA ALA A 160 -3.14 -21.85 0.37
C ALA A 160 -3.51 -21.22 1.72
N ILE A 161 -3.75 -19.91 1.73
CA ILE A 161 -4.17 -19.18 2.94
C ILE A 161 -5.58 -19.60 3.34
N SER A 162 -6.53 -19.61 2.39
CA SER A 162 -7.92 -19.95 2.64
C SER A 162 -8.07 -21.37 3.21
N GLN A 163 -7.40 -22.36 2.60
CA GLN A 163 -7.36 -23.73 3.11
C GLN A 163 -6.83 -23.78 4.55
N GLN A 164 -5.71 -23.09 4.82
CA GLN A 164 -5.09 -23.11 6.15
C GLN A 164 -5.99 -22.46 7.22
N ILE A 165 -6.64 -21.34 6.89
CA ILE A 165 -7.60 -20.67 7.79
C ILE A 165 -8.80 -21.57 8.06
N THR A 166 -9.34 -22.24 7.03
CA THR A 166 -10.44 -23.20 7.21
C THR A 166 -10.04 -24.37 8.09
N LEU A 167 -8.83 -24.91 7.93
CA LEU A 167 -8.30 -26.02 8.76
C LEU A 167 -8.11 -25.61 10.22
N TRP A 168 -7.66 -24.39 10.48
CA TRP A 168 -7.48 -23.87 11.85
C TRP A 168 -8.78 -23.40 12.50
N SER A 169 -9.77 -23.02 11.70
CA SER A 169 -11.11 -22.67 12.16
C SER A 169 -12.01 -23.90 12.24
N GLN A 170 -11.48 -25.01 12.76
CA GLN A 170 -12.21 -26.25 13.01
C GLN A 170 -12.48 -26.45 14.50
N ARG A 171 -13.50 -27.27 14.80
CA ARG A 171 -14.02 -27.61 16.14
C ARG A 171 -12.99 -27.42 17.27
N GLY A 172 -13.27 -26.48 18.17
CA GLY A 172 -12.45 -26.18 19.35
C GLY A 172 -11.38 -25.10 19.14
N SER A 173 -11.21 -24.59 17.91
CA SER A 173 -10.24 -23.54 17.57
C SER A 173 -10.88 -22.50 16.64
N GLN A 174 -10.45 -21.24 16.80
CA GLN A 174 -10.86 -20.12 15.97
C GLN A 174 -9.64 -19.31 15.50
N VAL A 175 -9.64 -18.92 14.23
CA VAL A 175 -8.65 -17.99 13.68
C VAL A 175 -9.16 -16.56 13.86
N ILE A 176 -8.35 -15.72 14.49
CA ILE A 176 -8.61 -14.30 14.65
C ILE A 176 -7.68 -13.54 13.70
N ARG A 177 -8.26 -12.89 12.69
CA ARG A 177 -7.53 -12.01 11.78
C ARG A 177 -7.36 -10.64 12.43
N GLY A 178 -6.13 -10.25 12.72
CA GLY A 178 -5.83 -8.92 13.24
C GLY A 178 -6.11 -7.80 12.24
N SER A 179 -5.81 -6.58 12.67
CA SER A 179 -5.91 -5.39 11.82
C SER A 179 -4.95 -5.48 10.63
N LEU A 180 -5.43 -5.07 9.46
CA LEU A 180 -4.60 -4.97 8.26
C LEU A 180 -3.86 -3.63 8.29
N LEU A 181 -2.53 -3.68 8.44
CA LEU A 181 -1.69 -2.49 8.44
C LEU A 181 -1.24 -2.21 7.00
N ALA A 182 -1.47 -0.99 6.52
CA ALA A 182 -1.09 -0.53 5.19
C ALA A 182 0.10 0.45 5.28
N ILE A 183 1.31 -0.11 5.26
CA ILE A 183 2.56 0.60 5.56
C ILE A 183 3.14 1.16 4.23
N PRO A 184 3.17 2.49 4.03
CA PRO A 184 3.85 3.08 2.88
C PRO A 184 5.36 2.90 2.97
N ILE A 185 5.95 2.39 1.90
CA ILE A 185 7.39 2.26 1.69
C ILE A 185 7.72 2.88 0.34
N GLU A 186 8.36 4.05 0.37
CA GLU A 186 8.65 4.84 -0.83
C GLU A 186 7.39 5.09 -1.67
N ASP A 187 7.34 4.54 -2.91
CA ASP A 187 6.23 4.69 -3.86
C ASP A 187 5.29 3.47 -3.91
N ALA A 188 5.35 2.62 -2.88
CA ALA A 188 4.59 1.38 -2.76
C ALA A 188 3.98 1.20 -1.37
N LEU A 189 3.06 0.25 -1.26
CA LEU A 189 2.43 -0.14 0.00
C LEU A 189 2.76 -1.58 0.33
N LEU A 190 3.20 -1.80 1.57
CA LEU A 190 3.34 -3.09 2.20
C LEU A 190 2.15 -3.31 3.12
N TYR A 191 1.42 -4.41 2.90
CA TYR A 191 0.31 -4.79 3.76
C TYR A 191 0.73 -5.89 4.69
N VAL A 192 0.41 -5.77 5.98
CA VAL A 192 0.74 -6.77 7.00
C VAL A 192 -0.51 -7.09 7.81
N GLN A 193 -0.87 -8.37 7.89
CA GLN A 193 -1.99 -8.86 8.70
C GLN A 193 -1.55 -10.04 9.58
N PRO A 194 -1.55 -9.87 10.91
CA PRO A 194 -1.30 -11.00 11.81
C PRO A 194 -2.51 -11.92 11.89
N LEU A 195 -2.26 -13.23 11.98
CA LEU A 195 -3.25 -14.27 12.25
C LEU A 195 -2.98 -14.87 13.62
N TYR A 196 -3.97 -14.77 14.50
CA TYR A 196 -3.94 -15.38 15.82
C TYR A 196 -4.79 -16.63 15.84
N LEU A 197 -4.41 -17.59 16.68
CA LEU A 197 -5.17 -18.80 16.96
C LEU A 197 -5.58 -18.78 18.43
N SER A 198 -6.85 -19.08 18.69
CA SER A 198 -7.37 -19.20 20.06
C SER A 198 -8.26 -20.44 20.14
N ALA A 199 -8.25 -21.11 21.29
CA ALA A 199 -9.24 -22.15 21.56
C ALA A 199 -10.63 -21.51 21.76
N SER A 200 -11.69 -22.26 21.47
CA SER A 200 -13.07 -21.74 21.55
C SER A 200 -13.48 -21.28 22.96
N GLU A 201 -12.82 -21.77 24.02
CA GLU A 201 -13.12 -21.40 25.40
C GLU A 201 -11.87 -20.92 26.15
N GLY A 202 -11.89 -19.66 26.60
CA GLY A 202 -11.00 -19.13 27.65
C GLY A 202 -9.50 -19.01 27.33
N ALA A 203 -9.05 -19.34 26.12
CA ALA A 203 -7.64 -19.30 25.77
C ALA A 203 -7.19 -17.94 25.21
N LEU A 204 -6.04 -17.47 25.66
CA LEU A 204 -5.36 -16.29 25.11
C LEU A 204 -4.99 -16.54 23.64
N PRO A 205 -5.32 -15.62 22.72
CA PRO A 205 -4.92 -15.75 21.32
C PRO A 205 -3.39 -15.71 21.16
N GLU A 206 -2.85 -16.67 20.41
CA GLU A 206 -1.42 -16.74 20.09
C GLU A 206 -1.18 -16.38 18.63
N LEU A 207 -0.14 -15.59 18.35
CA LEU A 207 0.25 -15.28 16.98
C LEU A 207 0.73 -16.55 16.29
N ARG A 208 0.03 -16.97 15.23
CA ARG A 208 0.36 -18.20 14.49
C ARG A 208 1.04 -17.95 13.16
N ARG A 209 0.61 -16.90 12.45
CA ARG A 209 1.16 -16.49 11.15
C ARG A 209 1.10 -15.00 10.96
N VAL A 210 1.89 -14.52 10.01
CA VAL A 210 1.81 -13.17 9.46
C VAL A 210 1.61 -13.30 7.95
N ILE A 211 0.58 -12.63 7.44
CA ILE A 211 0.35 -12.47 6.01
C ILE A 211 0.94 -11.13 5.59
N VAL A 212 1.74 -11.13 4.53
CA VAL A 212 2.29 -9.93 3.92
C VAL A 212 1.88 -9.87 2.46
N ALA A 213 1.45 -8.70 2.00
CA ALA A 213 1.17 -8.44 0.60
C ALA A 213 1.96 -7.23 0.09
N TYR A 214 2.55 -7.38 -1.09
CA TYR A 214 3.27 -6.32 -1.79
C TYR A 214 3.02 -6.43 -3.30
N GLY A 215 2.40 -5.40 -3.88
CA GLY A 215 1.98 -5.45 -5.29
C GLY A 215 1.11 -6.68 -5.58
N ASN A 216 1.57 -7.57 -6.47
CA ASN A 216 0.87 -8.80 -6.84
C ASN A 216 1.28 -10.03 -6.00
N GLN A 217 2.26 -9.88 -5.11
CA GLN A 217 2.77 -10.97 -4.28
C GLN A 217 2.05 -11.01 -2.95
N LEU A 218 1.76 -12.23 -2.49
CA LEU A 218 1.16 -12.53 -1.20
C LEU A 218 1.92 -13.68 -0.58
N ASN A 219 2.25 -13.59 0.70
CA ASN A 219 2.95 -14.64 1.42
C ASN A 219 2.46 -14.74 2.85
N MET A 220 2.26 -15.97 3.34
CA MET A 220 1.89 -16.25 4.72
C MET A 220 2.96 -17.11 5.38
N ALA A 221 3.58 -16.60 6.43
CA ALA A 221 4.69 -17.27 7.11
C ALA A 221 4.57 -17.22 8.64
N PRO A 222 5.37 -17.99 9.41
CA PRO A 222 5.32 -18.02 10.87
C PRO A 222 5.57 -16.67 11.56
N ASN A 223 6.39 -15.81 10.95
CA ASN A 223 6.74 -14.49 11.46
C ASN A 223 6.88 -13.48 10.31
N LEU A 224 7.03 -12.20 10.66
CA LEU A 224 7.13 -11.12 9.68
C LEU A 224 8.39 -11.25 8.80
N GLU A 225 9.53 -11.63 9.39
CA GLU A 225 10.80 -11.79 8.68
C GLU A 225 10.69 -12.84 7.56
N ALA A 226 10.25 -14.06 7.87
CA ALA A 226 10.02 -15.12 6.90
C ALA A 226 8.95 -14.74 5.85
N ALA A 227 7.96 -13.93 6.25
CA ALA A 227 6.94 -13.45 5.32
C ALA A 227 7.53 -12.47 4.30
N LEU A 228 8.39 -11.55 4.75
CA LEU A 228 9.12 -10.61 3.92
C LEU A 228 10.15 -11.31 3.03
N GLU A 229 10.89 -12.28 3.55
CA GLU A 229 11.83 -13.09 2.77
C GLU A 229 11.14 -13.84 1.62
N GLY A 230 9.94 -14.39 1.85
CA GLY A 230 9.20 -15.06 0.78
C GLY A 230 8.74 -14.13 -0.35
N ILE A 231 8.64 -12.83 -0.10
CA ILE A 231 8.31 -11.79 -1.09
C ILE A 231 9.58 -11.24 -1.74
N PHE A 232 10.52 -10.74 -0.93
CA PHE A 232 11.70 -9.99 -1.38
C PHE A 232 12.97 -10.84 -1.49
N GLY A 233 13.10 -11.90 -0.69
CA GLY A 233 14.24 -12.83 -0.77
C GLY A 233 14.27 -13.59 -2.09
N ARG A 234 13.10 -13.87 -2.68
CA ARG A 234 12.99 -14.36 -4.07
C ARG A 234 13.39 -13.33 -5.10
N ALA A 235 13.17 -12.03 -4.88
CA ALA A 235 13.62 -10.98 -5.80
C ALA A 235 15.15 -10.85 -5.79
N ALA A 236 15.81 -11.10 -4.65
CA ALA A 236 17.28 -11.17 -4.56
C ALA A 236 17.87 -12.44 -5.23
N THR A 237 17.09 -13.52 -5.37
CA THR A 237 17.50 -14.74 -6.09
C THR A 237 16.95 -14.83 -7.53
N ALA A 238 16.04 -13.95 -7.94
CA ALA A 238 15.43 -13.94 -9.27
C ALA A 238 16.34 -13.37 -10.37
N THR A 239 17.61 -13.05 -10.07
CA THR A 239 18.65 -12.87 -11.10
C THR A 239 19.28 -14.21 -11.52
N ILE A 240 18.97 -15.33 -10.86
CA ILE A 240 19.45 -16.66 -11.28
C ILE A 240 18.35 -17.69 -11.05
N LYS A 241 17.41 -17.81 -12.00
CA LYS A 241 16.66 -19.05 -12.30
C LYS A 241 15.97 -18.94 -13.65
N GLU A 242 16.78 -19.16 -14.67
CA GLU A 242 16.39 -19.71 -15.96
C GLU A 242 15.45 -20.91 -15.71
N THR A 243 14.16 -20.71 -15.99
CA THR A 243 13.18 -21.79 -15.93
C THR A 243 12.99 -22.26 -17.36
N ALA A 244 13.60 -23.42 -17.65
CA ALA A 244 13.40 -24.19 -18.87
C ALA A 244 11.90 -24.42 -19.08
N VAL A 245 11.36 -23.90 -20.18
CA VAL A 245 10.02 -24.25 -20.66
C VAL A 245 10.16 -25.48 -21.52
N THR A 246 9.57 -26.56 -21.03
CA THR A 246 9.35 -27.85 -21.68
C THR A 246 8.58 -27.66 -23.00
N MET A 247 9.16 -28.18 -24.10
CA MET A 247 8.51 -28.26 -25.40
C MET A 247 7.38 -29.29 -25.39
N VAL A 248 6.22 -28.91 -25.94
CA VAL A 248 5.15 -29.82 -26.41
C VAL A 248 5.21 -29.82 -27.94
N PRO A 249 5.06 -30.97 -28.65
CA PRO A 249 5.34 -31.05 -30.07
C PRO A 249 4.13 -30.62 -30.92
N VAL A 250 4.40 -29.92 -32.03
CA VAL A 250 3.41 -29.61 -33.08
C VAL A 250 3.78 -30.38 -34.35
N VAL A 251 2.78 -31.08 -34.91
CA VAL A 251 2.79 -31.87 -36.15
C VAL A 251 2.29 -30.97 -37.32
N PRO A 252 2.68 -31.20 -38.60
CA PRO A 252 2.95 -30.14 -39.58
C PRO A 252 1.73 -29.67 -40.43
N PRO A 253 1.86 -28.56 -41.17
CA PRO A 253 0.75 -27.93 -41.88
C PRO A 253 0.54 -28.45 -43.31
N GLY A 254 -0.73 -28.66 -43.70
CA GLY A 254 -1.19 -28.80 -45.08
C GLY A 254 -1.81 -27.49 -45.58
N THR A 255 -1.29 -26.99 -46.69
CA THR A 255 -1.61 -25.78 -47.46
C THR A 255 -3.00 -25.75 -48.08
N LEU A 256 -3.68 -24.59 -48.07
CA LEU A 256 -4.40 -24.01 -49.22
C LEU A 256 -4.43 -22.46 -49.16
N THR A 257 -3.96 -21.86 -50.25
CA THR A 257 -3.94 -20.47 -50.77
C THR A 257 -5.37 -19.92 -51.00
N ALA A 258 -5.74 -18.63 -51.07
CA ALA A 258 -5.09 -17.35 -51.41
C ALA A 258 -6.00 -16.14 -50.92
N PRO A 259 -5.89 -14.89 -51.41
CA PRO A 259 -5.07 -13.80 -50.88
C PRO A 259 -5.89 -12.55 -50.48
N LEU A 260 -5.66 -11.96 -49.31
CA LEU A 260 -6.21 -10.64 -48.94
C LEU A 260 -5.17 -9.88 -48.08
N LEU A 261 -5.02 -8.60 -48.39
CA LEU A 261 -4.14 -7.57 -47.80
C LEU A 261 -3.60 -7.85 -46.37
N PRO A 262 -2.32 -7.54 -46.06
CA PRO A 262 -1.78 -7.76 -44.72
C PRO A 262 -2.55 -6.90 -43.71
N GLY A 263 -3.43 -7.54 -42.93
CA GLY A 263 -4.13 -6.89 -41.84
C GLY A 263 -3.15 -6.47 -40.73
N PRO A 264 -3.61 -5.63 -39.78
CA PRO A 264 -2.81 -5.09 -38.66
C PRO A 264 -2.03 -6.16 -37.87
N SER A 265 -2.50 -7.40 -37.88
CA SER A 265 -1.86 -8.54 -37.22
C SER A 265 -0.54 -9.00 -37.85
N VAL A 266 -0.30 -8.78 -39.14
CA VAL A 266 0.94 -9.21 -39.83
C VAL A 266 2.07 -8.23 -39.51
N LEU A 267 1.82 -6.93 -39.64
CA LEU A 267 2.77 -5.87 -39.26
C LEU A 267 3.11 -5.92 -37.76
N ALA A 268 2.14 -6.23 -36.90
CA ALA A 268 2.40 -6.44 -35.48
C ALA A 268 3.32 -7.65 -35.20
N LYS A 269 3.18 -8.75 -35.96
CA LYS A 269 4.09 -9.90 -35.86
C LYS A 269 5.49 -9.58 -36.35
N GLU A 270 5.59 -8.80 -37.42
CA GLU A 270 6.87 -8.39 -38.01
C GLU A 270 7.64 -7.42 -37.09
N ALA A 271 6.94 -6.47 -36.45
CA ALA A 271 7.53 -5.62 -35.42
C ALA A 271 8.04 -6.44 -34.21
N LEU A 272 7.28 -7.46 -33.79
CA LEU A 272 7.69 -8.34 -32.70
C LEU A 272 8.92 -9.20 -33.06
N ASP A 273 9.04 -9.63 -34.32
CA ASP A 273 10.20 -10.38 -34.80
C ASP A 273 11.48 -9.52 -34.83
N HIS A 274 11.38 -8.28 -35.29
CA HIS A 274 12.49 -7.32 -35.21
C HIS A 274 12.89 -7.00 -33.77
N PHE A 275 11.92 -6.89 -32.86
CA PHE A 275 12.21 -6.71 -31.43
C PHE A 275 12.99 -7.90 -30.86
N ASN A 276 12.58 -9.14 -31.18
CA ASN A 276 13.26 -10.34 -30.71
C ASN A 276 14.69 -10.45 -31.28
N LYS A 277 14.90 -10.10 -32.55
CA LYS A 277 16.23 -10.05 -33.18
C LYS A 277 17.12 -8.97 -32.55
N ALA A 278 16.57 -7.82 -32.21
CA ALA A 278 17.29 -6.79 -31.45
C ALA A 278 17.69 -7.31 -30.06
N GLN A 279 16.80 -7.99 -29.34
CA GLN A 279 17.13 -8.60 -28.03
C GLN A 279 18.21 -9.67 -28.14
N ALA A 280 18.24 -10.46 -29.23
CA ALA A 280 19.31 -11.42 -29.49
C ALA A 280 20.66 -10.72 -29.76
N ALA A 281 20.67 -9.68 -30.61
CA ALA A 281 21.88 -8.90 -30.89
C ALA A 281 22.43 -8.20 -29.63
N LEU A 282 21.55 -7.75 -28.72
CA LEU A 282 21.94 -7.18 -27.44
C LEU A 282 22.62 -8.21 -26.52
N ARG A 283 22.17 -9.47 -26.53
CA ARG A 283 22.82 -10.57 -25.79
C ARG A 283 24.19 -10.93 -26.36
N GLU A 284 24.34 -10.81 -27.67
CA GLU A 284 25.61 -11.03 -28.38
C GLU A 284 26.53 -9.80 -28.34
N GLN A 285 26.13 -8.72 -27.65
CA GLN A 285 26.85 -7.43 -27.59
C GLN A 285 27.11 -6.79 -28.96
N ASP A 286 26.33 -7.15 -29.98
CA ASP A 286 26.38 -6.58 -31.33
C ASP A 286 25.49 -5.33 -31.42
N TRP A 287 26.06 -4.20 -31.04
CA TRP A 287 25.38 -2.90 -31.03
C TRP A 287 25.00 -2.40 -32.42
N GLY A 288 25.73 -2.80 -33.47
CA GLY A 288 25.44 -2.42 -34.85
C GLY A 288 24.14 -3.07 -35.32
N ARG A 289 24.06 -4.39 -35.15
CA ARG A 289 22.87 -5.17 -35.49
C ARG A 289 21.66 -4.81 -34.63
N TYR A 290 21.88 -4.50 -33.35
CA TYR A 290 20.82 -3.99 -32.47
C TYR A 290 20.19 -2.69 -33.01
N GLY A 291 21.02 -1.72 -33.42
CA GLY A 291 20.55 -0.45 -33.97
C GLY A 291 19.79 -0.61 -35.28
N GLU A 292 20.21 -1.54 -36.14
CA GLU A 292 19.53 -1.83 -37.40
C GLU A 292 18.15 -2.48 -37.20
N GLU A 293 18.05 -3.47 -36.32
CA GLU A 293 16.78 -4.15 -36.05
C GLU A 293 15.77 -3.23 -35.35
N LEU A 294 16.22 -2.30 -34.51
CA LEU A 294 15.35 -1.26 -33.94
C LEU A 294 14.84 -0.26 -35.00
N LYS A 295 15.65 0.09 -36.00
CA LYS A 295 15.19 0.95 -37.11
C LYS A 295 14.12 0.26 -37.95
N LYS A 296 14.29 -1.03 -38.24
CA LYS A 296 13.30 -1.84 -38.97
C LYS A 296 12.01 -2.02 -38.16
N MET A 297 12.10 -2.26 -36.86
CA MET A 297 10.93 -2.30 -35.98
C MET A 297 10.17 -0.96 -36.02
N ARG A 298 10.88 0.17 -35.94
CA ARG A 298 10.28 1.50 -36.00
C ARG A 298 9.54 1.74 -37.31
N SER A 299 10.12 1.40 -38.46
CA SER A 299 9.45 1.59 -39.75
C SER A 299 8.16 0.78 -39.87
N VAL A 300 8.15 -0.46 -39.36
CA VAL A 300 6.96 -1.33 -39.36
C VAL A 300 5.87 -0.77 -38.42
N LEU A 301 6.25 -0.22 -37.26
CA LEU A 301 5.30 0.41 -36.34
C LEU A 301 4.75 1.74 -36.87
N GLU A 302 5.56 2.52 -37.59
CA GLU A 302 5.12 3.74 -38.27
C GLU A 302 4.13 3.44 -39.40
N GLU A 303 4.31 2.30 -40.09
CA GLU A 303 3.39 1.83 -41.12
C GLU A 303 2.08 1.31 -40.51
N LEU A 304 2.13 0.65 -39.34
CA LEU A 304 0.96 0.24 -38.57
C LEU A 304 0.17 1.44 -37.98
N ALA A 305 0.86 2.54 -37.65
CA ALA A 305 0.26 3.72 -37.04
C ALA A 305 -0.38 4.70 -38.05
N LYS A 306 -0.29 4.43 -39.35
CA LYS A 306 -1.00 5.21 -40.38
C LYS A 306 -2.50 4.85 -40.34
N PRO A 307 -3.40 5.86 -40.33
CA PRO A 307 -4.84 5.65 -40.24
C PRO A 307 -5.43 4.99 -41.49
#